data_AF-A0A7W0WD70-F1
#
_entry.id   AF-A0A7W0WD70-F1
#
_cell.length_a   1.000
_cell.length_b   1.000
_cell.length_c   1.000
_cell.angle_alpha   90.00
_cell.angle_beta   90.00
_cell.angle_gamma   90.00
#
_symmetry.space_group_name_H-M   'P 1'
#
loop_
_entity.id
_entity.type
_entity.pdbx_description
1 polymer ?
#
loop_
_entity_poly.entity_id
_entity_poly.type
_entity_poly.pdbx_seq_one_letter_code
_entity_poly.pdbx_strand_id
1 'polypeptide(L)'
;MIVFTMMAVGLNIVVGYAGLLDLGYVAFYAVGAYTAAWFASLHFSQTSFHLGSVGISHEAVGIHLSIWLILLMAGALTAIAGILIGLPTLRLRGDYLAIVTLGFGEIIPQFVRNADNIFGFDLTHGTFGISPIDSPGFGTTLGDALGLPVSFQ
;
A
#
# COMPACT_ATOMS: atom_id res chain seq x y z
N MET A 1 7.45 3.91 -14.51
CA MET A 1 8.38 2.87 -15.03
C MET A 1 9.05 2.08 -13.93
N ILE A 2 9.66 2.72 -12.91
CA ILE A 2 10.31 2.03 -11.79
C ILE A 2 9.37 1.05 -11.06
N VAL A 3 8.11 1.44 -10.83
CA VAL A 3 7.10 0.57 -10.19
C VAL A 3 6.88 -0.74 -10.97
N PHE A 4 6.77 -0.67 -12.31
CA PHE A 4 6.61 -1.87 -13.14
C PHE A 4 7.86 -2.76 -13.09
N THR A 5 9.05 -2.16 -13.04
CA THR A 5 10.30 -2.92 -12.87
C THR A 5 10.35 -3.62 -11.51
N MET A 6 9.99 -2.93 -10.42
CA MET A 6 9.93 -3.53 -9.09
C MET A 6 8.94 -4.70 -9.04
N MET A 7 7.75 -4.55 -9.63
CA MET A 7 6.77 -5.62 -9.73
C MET A 7 7.28 -6.81 -10.57
N ALA A 8 7.94 -6.55 -11.70
CA ALA A 8 8.51 -7.59 -12.54
C ALA A 8 9.61 -8.38 -11.80
N VAL A 9 10.48 -7.70 -11.03
CA VAL A 9 11.50 -8.35 -10.20
C VAL A 9 10.85 -9.17 -9.09
N GLY A 10 9.82 -8.64 -8.42
CA GLY A 10 9.07 -9.37 -7.39
C GLY A 10 8.44 -10.66 -7.93
N LEU A 11 7.76 -10.57 -9.08
CA LEU A 11 7.16 -11.74 -9.73
C LEU A 11 8.23 -12.77 -10.15
N ASN A 12 9.38 -12.33 -10.66
CA ASN A 12 10.48 -13.22 -11.04
C ASN A 12 11.03 -14.00 -9.85
N ILE A 13 11.10 -13.38 -8.66
CA ILE A 13 11.51 -14.06 -7.44
C ILE A 13 10.47 -15.11 -7.02
N VAL A 14 9.18 -14.76 -7.01
CA VAL A 14 8.12 -15.69 -6.59
C VAL A 14 8.03 -16.89 -7.52
N VAL A 15 7.91 -16.65 -8.84
CA VAL A 15 7.79 -17.73 -9.82
C VAL A 15 9.09 -18.51 -9.93
N GLY A 16 10.24 -17.83 -9.91
CA GLY A 16 11.55 -18.45 -10.04
C GLY A 16 11.95 -19.35 -8.86
N TYR A 17 11.60 -18.99 -7.62
CA TYR A 17 11.94 -19.79 -6.44
C TYR A 17 10.82 -20.74 -5.99
N ALA A 18 9.54 -20.37 -6.13
CA ALA A 18 8.42 -21.23 -5.70
C ALA A 18 7.94 -22.19 -6.80
N GLY A 19 8.28 -21.93 -8.06
CA GLY A 19 7.90 -22.78 -9.20
C GLY A 19 6.40 -22.80 -9.52
N LEU A 20 5.63 -21.89 -8.93
CA LEU A 20 4.18 -21.77 -9.11
C LEU A 20 3.85 -20.39 -9.70
N LEU A 21 2.93 -20.38 -10.65
CA LEU A 21 2.43 -19.16 -11.28
C LEU A 21 1.49 -18.43 -10.32
N ASP A 22 1.92 -17.26 -9.83
CA ASP A 22 1.13 -16.39 -8.96
C ASP A 22 0.58 -15.19 -9.75
N LEU A 23 -0.69 -15.28 -10.16
CA LEU A 23 -1.41 -14.17 -10.80
C LEU A 23 -2.01 -13.19 -9.79
N GLY A 24 -1.99 -13.53 -8.50
CA GLY A 24 -2.53 -12.74 -7.40
C GLY A 24 -1.57 -11.68 -6.86
N TYR A 25 -0.32 -11.65 -7.34
CA TYR A 25 0.74 -10.75 -6.86
C TYR A 25 0.31 -9.27 -6.78
N VAL A 26 -0.44 -8.79 -7.78
CA VAL A 26 -0.88 -7.39 -7.90
C VAL A 26 -1.80 -6.98 -6.74
N ALA A 27 -2.52 -7.92 -6.14
CA ALA A 27 -3.39 -7.62 -5.02
C ALA A 27 -2.63 -7.33 -3.73
N PHE A 28 -1.54 -8.03 -3.45
CA PHE A 28 -0.68 -7.73 -2.31
C PHE A 28 0.03 -6.39 -2.48
N TYR A 29 0.42 -6.08 -3.72
CA TYR A 29 0.90 -4.76 -4.08
C TYR A 29 -0.16 -3.67 -3.80
N ALA A 30 -1.42 -3.90 -4.17
CA ALA A 30 -2.52 -2.98 -3.90
C ALA A 30 -2.74 -2.77 -2.39
N VAL A 31 -2.76 -3.83 -1.58
CA VAL A 31 -2.90 -3.72 -0.11
C VAL A 31 -1.79 -2.84 0.48
N GLY A 32 -0.53 -3.06 0.08
CA GLY A 32 0.58 -2.24 0.55
C GLY A 32 0.49 -0.78 0.11
N ALA A 33 0.12 -0.54 -1.15
CA ALA A 33 -0.04 0.80 -1.71
C ALA A 33 -1.16 1.60 -1.03
N TYR A 34 -2.33 0.98 -0.78
CA TYR A 34 -3.43 1.61 -0.05
C TYR A 34 -3.10 1.85 1.41
N THR A 35 -2.39 0.92 2.05
CA THR A 35 -1.90 1.14 3.42
C THR A 35 -0.98 2.35 3.48
N ALA A 36 -0.05 2.48 2.52
CA ALA A 36 0.80 3.65 2.44
C ALA A 36 0.01 4.94 2.21
N ALA A 37 -0.97 4.91 1.31
CA ALA A 37 -1.79 6.08 1.02
C ALA A 37 -2.69 6.50 2.20
N TRP A 38 -3.21 5.56 2.98
CA TRP A 38 -4.00 5.86 4.19
C TRP A 38 -3.22 6.60 5.28
N PHE A 39 -1.93 6.29 5.41
CA PHE A 39 -1.07 6.83 6.47
C PHE A 39 -0.19 8.02 6.03
N ALA A 40 -0.31 8.43 4.77
CA ALA A 40 0.43 9.54 4.18
C ALA A 40 -0.49 10.45 3.35
N SER A 41 -1.76 10.57 3.72
CA SER A 41 -2.73 11.38 2.98
C SER A 41 -3.84 11.92 3.88
N LEU A 42 -4.58 12.87 3.31
CA LEU A 42 -5.72 13.58 3.90
C LEU A 42 -7.01 12.73 3.91
N HIS A 43 -6.93 11.45 3.48
CA HIS A 43 -8.07 10.55 3.31
C HIS A 43 -8.96 10.46 4.55
N PHE A 44 -8.36 10.38 5.74
CA PHE A 44 -9.08 10.35 7.02
C PHE A 44 -9.19 11.73 7.65
N SER A 45 -10.05 12.58 7.08
CA SER A 45 -10.24 13.96 7.54
C SER A 45 -10.68 14.10 9.00
N GLN A 46 -11.24 13.05 9.60
CA GLN A 46 -11.73 13.05 10.97
C GLN A 46 -10.64 12.85 12.04
N THR A 47 -9.43 12.42 11.67
CA THR A 47 -8.33 12.14 12.61
C THR A 47 -7.05 12.83 12.16
N SER A 48 -6.54 13.77 12.96
CA SER A 48 -5.24 14.42 12.73
C SER A 48 -4.15 13.74 13.56
N PHE A 49 -3.34 12.90 12.92
CA PHE A 49 -2.20 12.25 13.57
C PHE A 49 -0.93 12.43 12.74
N HIS A 50 0.06 13.12 13.31
CA HIS A 50 1.31 13.44 12.65
C HIS A 50 2.50 12.85 13.41
N LEU A 51 3.33 12.06 12.72
CA LEU A 51 4.53 11.49 13.32
C LEU A 51 5.67 11.43 12.29
N GLY A 52 6.58 12.41 12.35
CA GLY A 52 7.80 12.42 11.53
C GLY A 52 7.56 12.56 10.02
N SER A 53 6.43 13.15 9.61
CA SER A 53 6.15 13.49 8.21
C SER A 53 7.08 14.60 7.71
N VAL A 54 7.21 14.73 6.38
CA VAL A 54 8.13 15.66 5.70
C VAL A 54 7.33 16.58 4.77
N GLY A 55 7.60 17.89 4.83
CA GLY A 55 7.05 18.86 3.89
C GLY A 55 5.58 19.24 4.12
N ILE A 56 5.02 18.94 5.29
CA ILE A 56 3.61 19.17 5.63
C ILE A 56 3.51 19.88 6.98
N SER A 57 2.62 20.86 7.08
CA SER A 57 2.38 21.61 8.33
C SER A 57 1.75 20.70 9.39
N HIS A 58 2.10 20.94 10.66
CA HIS A 58 1.53 20.21 11.82
C HIS A 58 0.01 20.41 12.01
N GLU A 59 -0.60 21.30 11.23
CA GLU A 59 -2.04 21.59 11.23
C GLU A 59 -2.79 20.91 10.08
N ALA A 60 -2.09 20.15 9.22
CA ALA A 60 -2.73 19.47 8.10
C ALA A 60 -3.74 18.43 8.59
N VAL A 61 -4.84 18.27 7.86
CA VAL A 61 -5.95 17.40 8.27
C VAL A 61 -5.75 16.01 7.70
N GLY A 62 -5.39 15.03 8.52
CA GLY A 62 -5.26 13.64 8.10
C GLY A 62 -4.18 12.89 8.87
N ILE A 63 -3.81 11.72 8.36
CA ILE A 63 -2.75 10.91 8.95
C ILE A 63 -1.49 11.05 8.12
N HIS A 64 -0.43 11.57 8.75
CA HIS A 64 0.84 11.86 8.11
C HIS A 64 1.98 11.25 8.92
N LEU A 65 2.50 10.12 8.47
CA LEU A 65 3.58 9.39 9.12
C LEU A 65 4.88 9.44 8.31
N SER A 66 6.00 9.20 8.99
CA SER A 66 7.28 8.98 8.31
C SER A 66 7.21 7.77 7.39
N ILE A 67 7.80 7.89 6.19
CA ILE A 67 7.83 6.81 5.19
C ILE A 67 8.42 5.50 5.74
N TRP A 68 9.36 5.56 6.68
CA TRP A 68 9.98 4.38 7.28
C TRP A 68 9.00 3.59 8.16
N LEU A 69 8.17 4.30 8.92
CA LEU A 69 7.13 3.67 9.74
C LEU A 69 6.03 3.11 8.84
N ILE A 70 5.64 3.87 7.81
CA ILE A 70 4.66 3.43 6.82
C ILE A 70 5.15 2.16 6.12
N LEU A 71 6.42 2.09 5.73
CA LEU A 71 7.00 0.91 5.09
C LEU A 71 6.87 -0.33 5.98
N LEU A 72 7.17 -0.20 7.27
CA LEU A 72 7.04 -1.29 8.24
C LEU A 72 5.58 -1.71 8.41
N MET A 73 4.67 -0.75 8.58
CA MET A 73 3.24 -1.02 8.77
C MET A 73 2.58 -1.60 7.52
N ALA A 74 2.90 -1.08 6.34
CA ALA A 74 2.44 -1.61 5.06
C ALA A 74 2.96 -3.04 4.86
N GLY A 75 4.24 -3.29 5.15
CA GLY A 75 4.80 -4.65 5.13
C GLY A 75 4.08 -5.60 6.10
N ALA A 76 3.82 -5.15 7.32
CA ALA A 76 3.11 -5.94 8.33
C ALA A 76 1.66 -6.25 7.90
N LEU A 77 0.92 -5.24 7.41
CA LEU A 77 -0.47 -5.42 6.99
C LEU A 77 -0.58 -6.33 5.75
N THR A 78 0.32 -6.15 4.77
CA THR A 78 0.39 -7.03 3.61
C THR A 78 0.77 -8.45 4.02
N ALA A 79 1.68 -8.63 4.99
CA ALA A 79 2.01 -9.96 5.52
C ALA A 79 0.79 -10.62 6.21
N ILE A 80 0.03 -9.86 7.00
CA ILE A 80 -1.19 -10.36 7.64
C ILE A 80 -2.23 -10.77 6.59
N ALA A 81 -2.48 -9.92 5.58
CA ALA A 81 -3.38 -10.25 4.47
C ALA A 81 -2.89 -11.49 3.70
N GLY A 82 -1.58 -11.59 3.45
CA GLY A 82 -0.93 -12.74 2.83
C GLY A 82 -1.10 -14.03 3.63
N ILE A 83 -0.99 -13.99 4.95
CA ILE A 83 -1.24 -15.16 5.81
C ILE A 83 -2.72 -15.55 5.77
N LEU A 84 -3.63 -14.57 5.89
CA LEU A 84 -5.07 -14.82 5.93
C LEU A 84 -5.55 -15.50 4.63
N ILE A 85 -5.04 -15.06 3.49
CA ILE A 85 -5.42 -15.57 2.17
C ILE A 85 -4.56 -16.79 1.78
N GLY A 86 -3.28 -16.82 2.15
CA GLY A 86 -2.35 -17.89 1.83
C GLY A 86 -2.63 -19.20 2.57
N LEU A 87 -3.01 -19.13 3.85
CA LEU A 87 -3.32 -20.33 4.64
C LEU A 87 -4.41 -21.24 4.02
N PRO A 88 -5.55 -20.72 3.54
CA PRO A 88 -6.56 -21.55 2.88
C PRO A 88 -6.10 -22.04 1.49
N THR A 89 -5.33 -21.25 0.73
CA THR A 89 -4.88 -21.63 -0.62
C THR A 89 -3.81 -22.72 -0.62
N LEU A 90 -2.99 -22.82 0.44
CA LEU A 90 -2.03 -23.92 0.63
C LEU A 90 -2.67 -25.32 0.62
N ARG A 91 -3.99 -25.41 0.83
CA ARG A 91 -4.73 -26.69 0.77
C ARG A 91 -5.07 -27.11 -0.66
N LEU A 92 -4.91 -26.22 -1.64
CA LEU A 92 -5.20 -26.46 -3.05
C LEU A 92 -3.94 -26.95 -3.76
N ARG A 93 -4.11 -27.78 -4.80
CA ARG A 93 -3.01 -28.35 -5.59
C ARG A 93 -3.29 -28.22 -7.08
N GLY A 94 -2.22 -28.07 -7.86
CA GLY A 94 -2.28 -28.02 -9.31
C GLY A 94 -3.18 -26.89 -9.81
N ASP A 95 -4.14 -27.25 -10.66
CA ASP A 95 -5.00 -26.30 -11.39
C ASP A 95 -5.89 -25.45 -10.47
N TYR A 96 -6.29 -26.00 -9.32
CA TYR A 96 -7.11 -25.28 -8.35
C TYR A 96 -6.39 -24.07 -7.77
N LEU A 97 -5.06 -24.15 -7.59
CA LEU A 97 -4.26 -23.03 -7.11
C LEU A 97 -4.25 -21.91 -8.15
N ALA A 98 -4.01 -22.25 -9.42
CA ALA A 98 -3.97 -21.28 -10.51
C ALA A 98 -5.30 -20.54 -10.68
N ILE A 99 -6.43 -21.26 -10.65
CA ILE A 99 -7.78 -20.67 -10.74
C ILE A 99 -8.00 -19.64 -9.63
N VAL A 100 -7.61 -19.97 -8.39
CA VAL A 100 -7.81 -19.06 -7.25
C VAL A 100 -6.92 -17.82 -7.35
N THR A 101 -5.67 -17.94 -7.81
CA THR A 101 -4.80 -16.76 -8.00
C THR A 101 -5.33 -15.82 -9.08
N LEU A 102 -5.88 -16.34 -10.17
CA LEU A 102 -6.55 -15.54 -11.21
C LEU A 102 -7.78 -14.84 -10.63
N GLY A 103 -8.66 -15.60 -9.97
CA GLY A 103 -9.86 -15.06 -9.35
C GLY A 103 -9.53 -13.93 -8.37
N PHE A 104 -8.49 -14.10 -7.54
CA PHE A 104 -8.01 -13.06 -6.64
C PHE A 104 -7.48 -11.83 -7.37
N GLY A 105 -6.68 -12.04 -8.42
CA GLY A 105 -6.17 -10.97 -9.28
C GLY A 105 -7.27 -10.12 -9.93
N GLU A 106 -8.42 -10.72 -10.25
CA GLU A 106 -9.58 -10.00 -10.80
C GLU A 106 -10.48 -9.39 -9.72
N ILE A 107 -10.70 -10.07 -8.59
CA ILE A 107 -11.57 -9.58 -7.51
C ILE A 107 -11.04 -8.26 -6.92
N ILE A 108 -9.72 -8.13 -6.75
CA ILE A 108 -9.13 -7.02 -6.01
C ILE A 108 -9.31 -5.65 -6.72
N PRO A 109 -9.06 -5.52 -8.03
CA PRO A 109 -9.39 -4.30 -8.76
C PRO A 109 -10.87 -3.90 -8.65
N GLN A 110 -11.79 -4.87 -8.73
CA GLN A 110 -13.22 -4.61 -8.61
C GLN A 110 -13.58 -4.16 -7.20
N PHE A 111 -13.04 -4.84 -6.18
CA PHE A 111 -13.21 -4.47 -4.79
C PHE A 111 -12.73 -3.03 -4.55
N VAL A 112 -11.51 -2.70 -4.98
CA VAL A 112 -10.93 -1.37 -4.81
C VAL A 112 -11.77 -0.28 -5.48
N ARG A 113 -12.29 -0.53 -6.69
CA ARG A 113 -13.11 0.45 -7.41
C ARG A 113 -14.49 0.68 -6.78
N ASN A 114 -15.03 -0.33 -6.11
CA ASN A 114 -16.32 -0.27 -5.42
C ASN A 114 -16.15 0.05 -3.91
N ALA A 115 -14.93 0.26 -3.43
CA ALA A 115 -14.62 0.51 -2.04
C ALA A 115 -14.72 1.98 -1.63
N ASP A 116 -15.35 2.81 -2.45
CA ASP A 116 -15.69 4.21 -2.16
C ASP A 116 -16.94 4.36 -1.26
N ASN A 117 -17.81 3.35 -1.24
CA ASN A 117 -19.04 3.37 -0.44
C ASN A 117 -19.33 2.01 0.21
N ILE A 118 -18.37 1.50 0.99
CA ILE A 118 -18.59 0.27 1.77
C ILE A 118 -19.25 0.64 3.09
N PHE A 119 -20.54 0.31 3.24
CA PHE A 119 -21.33 0.60 4.45
C PHE A 119 -21.32 2.08 4.86
N GLY A 120 -21.20 3.01 3.89
CA GLY A 120 -21.12 4.45 4.12
C GLY A 120 -19.73 4.98 4.50
N PHE A 121 -18.69 4.14 4.39
CA PHE A 121 -17.30 4.51 4.61
C PHE A 121 -16.51 4.46 3.30
N ASP A 122 -15.78 5.53 3.00
CA ASP A 122 -14.87 5.59 1.86
C ASP A 122 -13.52 5.03 2.26
N LEU A 123 -13.14 3.90 1.66
CA LEU A 123 -11.90 3.22 1.94
C LEU A 123 -10.83 3.48 0.86
N THR A 124 -11.20 3.77 -0.39
CA THR A 124 -10.25 3.81 -1.52
C THR A 124 -10.38 5.01 -2.44
N HIS A 125 -11.42 5.83 -2.29
CA HIS A 125 -11.87 6.83 -3.28
C HIS A 125 -12.14 6.21 -4.67
N GLY A 126 -12.47 4.92 -4.71
CA GLY A 126 -12.92 4.21 -5.92
C GLY A 126 -11.92 4.28 -7.06
N THR A 127 -12.34 4.80 -8.22
CA THR A 127 -11.48 4.93 -9.41
C THR A 127 -10.49 6.09 -9.33
N PHE A 128 -10.73 7.08 -8.47
CA PHE A 128 -9.85 8.23 -8.34
C PHE A 128 -8.60 7.90 -7.51
N GLY A 129 -8.72 6.94 -6.60
CA GLY A 129 -7.64 6.59 -5.68
C GLY A 129 -7.34 7.70 -4.68
N ILE A 130 -6.34 7.48 -3.85
CA ILE A 130 -5.99 8.39 -2.76
C ILE A 130 -4.85 9.31 -3.21
N SER A 131 -5.08 10.62 -3.18
CA SER A 131 -4.12 11.66 -3.54
C SER A 131 -4.54 12.99 -2.89
N PRO A 132 -3.60 13.90 -2.54
CA PRO A 132 -2.14 13.79 -2.65
C PRO A 132 -1.52 12.89 -1.56
N ILE A 133 -0.32 12.37 -1.83
CA ILE A 133 0.48 11.57 -0.87
C ILE A 133 1.72 12.37 -0.47
N ASP A 134 2.10 12.27 0.80
CA ASP A 134 3.25 12.95 1.37
C ASP A 134 4.56 12.60 0.66
N SER A 135 5.48 13.57 0.61
CA SER A 135 6.80 13.35 0.01
C SER A 135 7.66 12.42 0.88
N PRO A 136 8.37 11.43 0.29
CA PRO A 136 9.26 10.55 1.04
C PRO A 136 10.48 11.32 1.56
N GLY A 137 10.84 11.13 2.84
CA GLY A 137 12.02 11.75 3.45
C GLY A 137 12.29 11.31 4.90
N PHE A 138 13.39 11.81 5.47
CA PHE A 138 13.88 11.46 6.81
C PHE A 138 13.37 12.40 7.92
N GLY A 139 12.08 12.74 7.91
CA GLY A 139 11.50 13.71 8.85
C GLY A 139 12.06 15.13 8.67
N THR A 140 11.39 16.14 9.24
CA THR A 140 11.93 17.51 9.27
C THR A 140 13.15 17.62 10.19
N THR A 141 13.31 16.70 11.15
CA THR A 141 14.39 16.70 12.15
C THR A 141 15.79 16.71 11.55
N LEU A 142 16.02 16.03 10.43
CA LEU A 142 17.34 16.03 9.76
C LEU A 142 17.56 17.31 8.94
N GLY A 143 16.50 17.86 8.33
CA GLY A 143 16.55 19.13 7.61
C GLY A 143 16.77 20.32 8.55
N ASP A 144 16.07 20.34 9.68
CA ASP A 144 16.20 21.35 10.74
C ASP A 144 17.57 21.30 11.41
N ALA A 145 18.15 20.09 11.59
CA ALA A 145 19.50 19.91 12.15
C ALA A 145 20.62 20.30 11.17
N LEU A 146 20.38 20.22 9.86
CA LEU A 146 21.35 20.54 8.79
C LEU A 146 21.11 21.90 8.14
N GLY A 147 20.09 22.66 8.58
CA GLY A 147 19.73 23.97 8.03
C GLY A 147 19.24 23.94 6.58
N LEU A 148 18.74 22.79 6.11
CA LEU A 148 18.24 22.63 4.75
C LEU A 148 16.78 23.11 4.67
N PRO A 149 16.40 23.87 3.62
CA PRO A 149 15.04 24.35 3.47
C PRO A 149 14.06 23.19 3.40
N VAL A 150 13.00 23.29 4.20
CA VAL A 150 11.93 22.27 4.37
C VAL A 150 11.05 22.08 3.12
N SER A 151 11.28 22.91 2.10
CA SER A 151 10.51 22.96 0.86
C SER A 151 11.46 23.00 -0.33
N PHE A 152 11.61 21.88 -1.04
CA PHE A 152 11.89 21.93 -2.46
C PHE A 152 10.53 21.83 -3.16
N GLN A 153 10.02 22.96 -3.64
CA GLN A 153 8.99 22.94 -4.68
C GLN A 153 9.54 22.23 -5.91
#